data_AF-A0A2W7QGN8-F1
#
_entry.id   AF-A0A2W7QGN8-F1
#
_cell.length_a   1.000
_cell.length_b   1.000
_cell.length_c   1.000
_cell.angle_alpha   90.00
_cell.angle_beta   90.00
_cell.angle_gamma   90.00
#
_symmetry.space_group_name_H-M   'P 1'
#
loop_
_entity.id
_entity.type
_entity.pdbx_description
1 polymer ?
#
loop_
_entity_poly.entity_id
_entity_poly.type
_entity_poly.pdbx_seq_one_letter_code
_entity_poly.pdbx_strand_id
1 'polypeptide(L)' 'MNSIKDLYPLIGKWKIQGDEVIGEQEMKILDGNHFLFQQFDLTYSSRHIKGMEIYKFDEGLR' A
#
# COMPACT_ATOMS: atom_id res chain seq x y z
N MET A 1 3.33 4.56 -18.29
CA MET A 1 2.44 4.11 -17.20
C MET A 1 3.08 2.88 -16.60
N ASN A 2 3.36 2.89 -15.30
CA ASN A 2 3.82 1.68 -14.60
C ASN A 2 2.67 0.68 -14.60
N SER A 3 2.94 -0.58 -14.99
CA SER A 3 1.96 -1.65 -14.87
C SER A 3 1.81 -2.00 -13.38
N ILE A 4 0.64 -2.46 -12.96
CA ILE A 4 0.45 -3.01 -11.61
C ILE A 4 1.46 -4.12 -11.28
N LYS A 5 1.97 -4.81 -12.31
CA LYS A 5 3.00 -5.84 -12.19
C LYS A 5 4.30 -5.30 -11.61
N ASP A 6 4.61 -4.03 -11.86
CA ASP A 6 5.80 -3.37 -11.33
C ASP A 6 5.72 -3.21 -9.79
N LEU A 7 4.52 -3.33 -9.21
CA LEU A 7 4.26 -3.21 -7.78
C LEU A 7 4.18 -4.57 -7.07
N TYR A 8 4.29 -5.69 -7.79
CA TYR A 8 4.30 -7.04 -7.20
C TYR A 8 5.37 -7.22 -6.11
N PRO A 9 6.59 -6.66 -6.25
CA PRO A 9 7.60 -6.75 -5.18
C PRO A 9 7.18 -6.08 -3.86
N LEU A 10 6.19 -5.18 -3.89
CA LEU A 10 5.69 -4.49 -2.70
C LEU A 10 4.60 -5.29 -1.98
N ILE A 11 4.10 -6.39 -2.53
CA ILE A 11 3.02 -7.18 -1.92
C ILE A 11 3.52 -7.94 -0.70
N GLY A 12 2.76 -7.83 0.38
CA GLY A 12 3.11 -8.44 1.66
C GLY A 12 3.00 -7.47 2.82
N LYS A 13 3.58 -7.86 3.95
CA LYS A 13 3.61 -7.08 5.19
C LYS A 13 4.97 -6.44 5.37
N TRP A 14 4.97 -5.16 5.73
CA TRP A 14 6.15 -4.36 5.94
C TRP A 14 6.11 -3.73 7.31
N LYS A 15 7.26 -3.73 7.98
CA LYS A 15 7.49 -2.85 9.13
C LYS A 15 7.96 -1.50 8.62
N ILE A 16 7.40 -0.43 9.17
CA ILE A 16 7.79 0.95 8.89
C ILE A 16 8.52 1.46 10.12
N GLN A 17 9.72 2.00 9.91
CA GLN A 17 10.52 2.60 10.97
C GLN A 17 11.26 3.82 10.40
N GLY A 18 11.10 4.95 11.07
CA GLY A 18 11.83 6.19 10.84
C GLY A 18 11.86 7.01 12.14
N ASP A 19 12.49 8.17 12.10
CA ASP A 19 12.72 8.99 13.30
C ASP A 19 11.42 9.42 13.99
N GLU A 20 10.36 9.65 13.22
CA GLU A 20 9.06 10.11 13.71
C GLU A 20 7.90 9.15 13.43
N VAL A 21 8.16 8.02 12.78
CA VAL A 21 7.14 7.06 12.34
C VAL A 21 7.51 5.63 12.69
N ILE A 22 6.58 4.89 13.26
CA ILE A 22 6.72 3.45 13.49
C ILE A 22 5.39 2.74 13.25
N GLY A 23 5.44 1.54 12.70
CA GLY A 23 4.30 0.64 12.67
C GLY A 23 4.40 -0.37 11.54
N GLU A 24 3.27 -0.69 10.94
CA GLU A 24 3.18 -1.72 9.90
C GLU A 24 2.26 -1.29 8.76
N GLN A 25 2.54 -1.83 7.58
CA GLN A 25 1.63 -1.78 6.45
C GLN A 25 1.51 -3.17 5.81
N GLU A 26 0.38 -3.41 5.16
CA GLU A 26 0.13 -4.58 4.34
C GLU A 26 -0.35 -4.13 2.96
N MET A 27 0.27 -4.67 1.92
CA MET A 27 -0.09 -4.41 0.54
C MET A 27 -0.61 -5.69 -0.12
N LYS A 28 -1.74 -5.57 -0.82
CA LYS A 28 -2.42 -6.67 -1.53
C LYS A 28 -2.87 -6.22 -2.90
N ILE A 29 -2.84 -7.13 -3.87
CA ILE A 29 -3.48 -6.92 -5.16
C ILE A 29 -4.82 -7.66 -5.16
N LEU A 30 -5.84 -6.97 -5.64
CA LEU A 30 -7.21 -7.48 -5.73
C LEU A 30 -7.70 -7.43 -7.18
N ASP A 31 -8.75 -8.21 -7.43
CA ASP A 31 -9.52 -8.24 -8.68
C ASP A 31 -8.66 -8.37 -9.94
N GLY A 32 -7.98 -9.49 -10.13
CA GLY A 32 -7.26 -9.77 -11.39
C GLY A 32 -6.13 -8.79 -11.74
N ASN A 33 -5.60 -8.07 -10.74
CA ASN A 33 -4.60 -7.01 -10.88
C ASN A 33 -5.14 -5.64 -11.33
N HIS A 34 -6.35 -5.26 -10.94
CA HIS A 34 -6.87 -3.91 -11.19
C HIS A 34 -6.73 -2.97 -9.99
N PHE A 35 -6.66 -3.53 -8.78
CA PHE A 35 -6.57 -2.73 -7.57
C PHE A 35 -5.36 -3.10 -6.73
N LEU A 36 -4.67 -2.07 -6.24
CA LEU A 36 -3.72 -2.20 -5.15
C LEU A 36 -4.39 -1.69 -3.88
N PHE A 37 -4.39 -2.53 -2.86
CA PHE A 37 -4.95 -2.26 -1.55
C PHE A 37 -3.81 -2.12 -0.56
N GLN A 38 -3.80 -1.02 0.18
CA GLN A 38 -2.84 -0.74 1.23
C GLN A 38 -3.59 -0.55 2.54
N GLN A 39 -3.22 -1.31 3.55
CA GLN A 39 -3.69 -1.11 4.93
C GLN A 39 -2.49 -0.71 5.77
N PHE A 40 -2.66 0.25 6.68
CA PHE A 40 -1.58 0.70 7.54
C PHE A 40 -2.06 0.95 8.97
N ASP A 41 -1.15 0.72 9.90
CA ASP A 41 -1.33 0.95 11.33
C ASP A 41 -0.01 1.54 11.85
N LEU A 42 0.00 2.87 12.06
CA LEU A 42 1.22 3.65 12.25
C LEU A 42 1.05 4.61 13.42
N THR A 43 2.15 4.88 14.12
CA THR A 43 2.27 6.04 15.00
C THR A 43 3.17 7.05 14.31
N TYR A 44 2.66 8.25 14.04
CA TYR A 44 3.41 9.38 13.48
C TYR A 44 3.30 10.59 14.40
N SER A 45 4.42 11.17 14.84
CA SER A 45 4.43 12.36 15.72
C SER A 45 3.50 12.21 16.94
N SER A 46 3.59 11.07 17.64
CA SER A 46 2.75 10.69 18.79
C SER A 46 1.25 10.53 18.50
N ARG A 47 0.83 10.53 17.24
CA ARG A 47 -0.54 10.24 16.83
C ARG A 47 -0.63 8.85 16.23
N HIS A 48 -1.59 8.07 16.71
CA HIS A 48 -1.93 6.78 16.13
C HIS A 48 -2.85 6.98 14.92
N ILE A 49 -2.47 6.42 13.78
CA ILE A 49 -3.16 6.53 12.51
C ILE A 49 -3.31 5.12 11.95
N LYS A 50 -4.56 4.71 11.78
CA LYS A 50 -4.93 3.44 11.15
C LYS A 50 -5.83 3.73 9.97
N GLY A 51 -5.52 3.13 8.83
CA GLY A 51 -6.22 3.46 7.60
C GLY A 51 -6.05 2.43 6.51
N MET A 52 -6.72 2.73 5.41
CA MET A 52 -6.80 1.88 4.23
C MET A 52 -6.91 2.78 3.01
N GLU A 53 -6.12 2.48 2.00
CA GLU A 53 -6.12 3.15 0.70
C GLU A 53 -6.27 2.13 -0.41
N ILE A 54 -7.00 2.52 -1.47
CA ILE A 54 -7.26 1.68 -2.63
C ILE A 54 -6.89 2.47 -3.88
N TYR A 55 -6.00 1.90 -4.67
CA TYR A 55 -5.53 2.47 -5.92
C TYR A 55 -6.06 1.64 -7.08
N LYS A 56 -6.78 2.27 -8.00
CA LYS A 56 -7.22 1.64 -9.25
C LYS A 56 -6.19 1.88 -10.35
N PHE A 57 -5.78 0.82 -11.02
CA PHE A 57 -4.95 0.89 -12.22
C PHE A 57 -5.84 0.69 -13.44
N ASP A 58 -6.07 1.75 -14.20
CA ASP A 58 -6.61 1.62 -15.55
C ASP A 58 -5.43 1.25 -16.47
N GLU A 59 -5.28 -0.03 -16.77
CA GLU A 59 -4.50 -0.43 -17.94
C GLU A 59 -5.20 0.20 -19.14
N GLY A 60 -4.52 1.17 -19.78
CA GLY A 60 -5.14 2.07 -20.75
C GLY A 60 -6.05 1.32 -21.71
N LEU A 61 -7.29 1.80 -21.83
CA LEU A 61 -8.20 1.48 -22.92
C LEU A 61 -7.39 1.56 -24.22
N ARG A 62 -7.09 0.41 -24.81
CA ARG A 62 -6.61 0.32 -26.18
C ARG A 62 -7.74 0.65 -27.13
#